data_AF-A0A3M6ZS74-F1
#
_entry.id   AF-A0A3M6ZS74-F1
#
_cell.length_a   1.000
_cell.length_b   1.000
_cell.length_c   1.000
_cell.angle_alpha   90.00
_cell.angle_beta   90.00
_cell.angle_gamma   90.00
#
_symmetry.space_group_name_H-M   'P 1'
#
loop_
_entity.id
_entity.type
_entity.pdbx_description
1 polymer ?
#
loop_
_entity_poly.entity_id
_entity_poly.type
_entity_poly.pdbx_seq_one_letter_code
_entity_poly.pdbx_strand_id
1 'polypeptide(L)'
;MRWTDTVKTGRSKELPPQSIDWFYVRAAAIARHIYMRKTVGVGRLRKVHGSVKNRGVRPGHHVDASGSVDRKVMQALEKINVLEQDEDKGGRRITQSGQRDLDRIAMTTLEAEEEDDE
;
A
#
# COMPACT_ATOMS: atom_id res chain seq x y z
N MET A 1 1.58 -7.21 -15.42
CA MET A 1 0.68 -6.07 -15.10
C MET A 1 0.13 -5.51 -16.41
N ARG A 2 -1.18 -5.59 -16.70
CA ARG A 2 -1.76 -4.96 -17.92
C ARG A 2 -2.68 -3.76 -17.62
N TRP A 3 -3.05 -3.58 -16.35
CA TRP A 3 -4.04 -2.58 -15.94
C TRP A 3 -3.44 -1.39 -15.18
N THR A 4 -2.17 -1.48 -14.74
CA THR A 4 -1.53 -0.47 -13.90
C THR A 4 -1.36 0.87 -14.61
N ASP A 5 -1.21 0.86 -15.93
CA ASP A 5 -0.88 2.05 -16.71
C ASP A 5 -2.15 2.80 -17.17
N THR A 6 -3.32 2.18 -17.02
CA THR A 6 -4.59 2.72 -17.51
C THR A 6 -5.48 3.24 -16.38
N VAL A 7 -5.19 2.91 -15.12
CA VAL A 7 -6.11 3.18 -14.00
C VAL A 7 -5.68 4.34 -13.11
N LYS A 8 -6.67 4.89 -12.41
CA LYS A 8 -6.47 5.81 -11.29
C LYS A 8 -6.48 5.04 -9.98
N THR A 9 -5.81 5.58 -8.96
CA THR A 9 -5.72 4.95 -7.63
C THR A 9 -7.01 5.07 -6.80
N GLY A 10 -7.93 5.97 -7.16
CA GLY A 10 -9.22 6.15 -6.48
C GLY A 10 -10.17 7.07 -7.23
N ARG A 11 -11.44 7.07 -6.80
CA ARG A 11 -12.51 7.89 -7.42
C ARG A 11 -12.35 9.39 -7.18
N SER A 12 -11.60 9.76 -6.14
CA SER A 12 -11.27 11.13 -5.80
C SER A 12 -10.21 11.75 -6.71
N LYS A 13 -9.44 10.92 -7.44
CA LYS A 13 -8.34 11.38 -8.30
C LYS A 13 -8.83 11.65 -9.72
N GLU A 14 -8.44 12.81 -10.25
CA GLU A 14 -8.77 13.23 -11.61
C GLU A 14 -7.79 12.64 -12.62
N LEU A 15 -6.50 12.62 -12.27
CA LEU A 15 -5.39 12.10 -13.08
C LEU A 15 -4.86 10.76 -12.55
N PRO A 16 -4.29 9.91 -13.43
CA PRO A 16 -3.55 8.73 -13.01
C PRO A 16 -2.20 9.10 -12.34
N PRO A 17 -1.58 8.17 -11.61
CA PRO A 17 -0.23 8.35 -11.07
C PRO A 17 0.78 8.68 -12.18
N GLN A 18 1.72 9.58 -11.89
CA GLN A 18 2.72 10.04 -12.86
C GLN A 18 3.96 9.14 -12.93
N SER A 19 4.37 8.57 -11.78
CA SER A 19 5.47 7.60 -11.72
C SER A 19 5.02 6.26 -12.27
N ILE A 20 5.85 5.62 -13.09
CA ILE A 20 5.62 4.26 -13.58
C ILE A 20 5.67 3.22 -12.45
N ASP A 21 6.47 3.48 -11.42
CA ASP A 21 6.68 2.61 -10.27
C ASP A 21 5.65 2.79 -9.16
N TRP A 22 4.58 3.55 -9.41
CA TRP A 22 3.56 3.86 -8.41
C TRP A 22 2.97 2.62 -7.73
N PHE A 23 2.90 1.50 -8.46
CA PHE A 23 2.39 0.24 -7.93
C PHE A 23 3.33 -0.36 -6.88
N TYR A 24 4.65 -0.28 -7.10
CA TYR A 24 5.67 -0.72 -6.15
C TYR A 24 5.71 0.19 -4.93
N VAL A 25 5.61 1.50 -5.13
CA VAL A 25 5.49 2.48 -4.04
C VAL A 25 4.27 2.18 -3.17
N ARG A 26 3.12 1.86 -3.79
CA ARG A 26 1.92 1.46 -3.05
C ARG A 26 2.09 0.12 -2.33
N ALA A 27 2.79 -0.84 -2.93
CA ALA A 27 3.11 -2.12 -2.29
C ALA A 27 3.97 -1.95 -1.05
N ALA A 28 5.05 -1.15 -1.14
CA ALA A 28 5.91 -0.82 0.00
C ALA A 28 5.11 -0.12 1.13
N ALA A 29 4.28 0.86 0.77
CA ALA A 29 3.44 1.57 1.74
C ALA A 29 2.46 0.64 2.46
N ILE A 30 1.83 -0.30 1.73
CA ILE A 30 0.90 -1.29 2.31
C ILE A 30 1.67 -2.28 3.20
N ALA A 31 2.81 -2.80 2.75
CA ALA A 31 3.64 -3.73 3.53
C ALA A 31 4.06 -3.10 4.87
N ARG A 32 4.56 -1.86 4.83
CA ARG A 32 4.90 -1.09 6.04
C ARG A 32 3.70 -0.85 6.95
N HIS A 33 2.53 -0.53 6.37
CA HIS A 33 1.32 -0.29 7.16
C HIS A 33 0.84 -1.55 7.90
N ILE A 34 0.95 -2.72 7.26
CA ILE A 34 0.59 -4.00 7.87
C ILE A 34 1.63 -4.43 8.90
N TYR A 35 2.92 -4.22 8.65
CA TYR A 35 3.97 -4.45 9.65
C TYR A 35 3.67 -3.69 10.95
N MET A 36 3.31 -2.40 10.84
CA MET A 36 2.99 -1.56 11.99
C MET A 36 1.66 -1.92 12.67
N ARG A 37 0.74 -2.56 11.95
CA ARG A 37 -0.60 -2.89 12.44
C ARG A 37 -0.87 -4.37 12.26
N LYS A 38 -0.79 -5.11 13.36
CA LYS A 38 -0.96 -6.57 13.48
C LYS A 38 -1.83 -7.24 12.39
N THR A 39 -3.07 -6.78 12.21
CA THR A 39 -3.96 -7.25 11.13
C THR A 39 -4.66 -6.09 10.43
N VAL A 40 -4.73 -6.15 9.09
CA VAL A 40 -5.37 -5.12 8.26
C VAL A 40 -6.14 -5.76 7.11
N GLY A 41 -7.37 -5.27 6.90
CA GLY A 41 -8.19 -5.61 5.74
C GLY A 41 -8.20 -4.50 4.67
N VAL A 42 -8.64 -4.87 3.46
CA VAL A 42 -8.74 -3.95 2.30
C VAL A 42 -9.57 -2.71 2.64
N GLY A 43 -10.66 -2.83 3.40
CA GLY A 43 -11.51 -1.69 3.77
C GLY A 43 -10.77 -0.62 4.59
N ARG A 44 -9.82 -1.01 5.44
CA ARG A 44 -9.00 -0.07 6.20
C ARG A 44 -7.99 0.64 5.30
N LEU A 45 -7.33 -0.09 4.40
CA LEU A 45 -6.43 0.49 3.41
C LEU A 45 -7.13 1.49 2.49
N ARG A 46 -8.37 1.20 2.10
CA ARG A 46 -9.18 2.12 1.28
C ARG A 46 -9.43 3.46 1.95
N LYS A 47 -9.61 3.49 3.27
CA LYS A 47 -9.74 4.73 4.04
C LYS A 47 -8.41 5.46 4.15
N VAL A 48 -7.32 4.73 4.41
CA VAL A 48 -5.96 5.29 4.52
C VAL A 48 -5.50 5.94 3.22
N HIS A 49 -5.72 5.26 2.08
CA HIS A 49 -5.38 5.79 0.76
C HIS A 49 -6.48 6.68 0.16
N GLY A 50 -7.60 6.85 0.85
CA GLY A 50 -8.69 7.72 0.44
C GLY A 50 -8.28 9.19 0.49
N SER A 51 -8.99 10.04 -0.24
CA SER A 51 -8.73 11.48 -0.22
C SER A 51 -10.01 12.27 -0.37
N VAL A 52 -9.95 13.56 -0.04
CA VAL A 52 -11.05 14.49 -0.32
C VAL A 52 -11.23 14.57 -1.83
N LYS A 53 -12.47 14.42 -2.29
CA LYS A 53 -12.85 14.59 -3.70
C LYS A 53 -13.37 16.00 -3.90
N ASN A 54 -12.81 16.72 -4.88
CA ASN A 54 -13.42 17.95 -5.38
C ASN A 54 -14.73 17.61 -6.13
N ARG A 55 -15.83 18.27 -5.76
CA ARG A 55 -17.16 18.07 -6.34
C ARG A 55 -17.61 19.28 -7.17
N GLY A 56 -16.65 20.09 -7.64
CA GLY A 56 -16.90 21.33 -8.34
C GLY A 56 -17.33 22.41 -7.35
N VAL A 57 -18.57 22.90 -7.49
CA VAL A 57 -19.11 23.99 -6.65
C VAL A 57 -19.51 23.52 -5.25
N ARG A 58 -19.75 22.21 -5.06
CA ARG A 58 -20.15 21.64 -3.75
C ARG A 58 -18.93 21.39 -2.86
N PRO A 59 -19.06 21.51 -1.52
CA PRO A 59 -17.98 21.19 -0.59
C PRO A 59 -17.38 19.81 -0.81
N GLY A 60 -16.07 19.72 -0.57
CA GLY A 60 -15.32 18.48 -0.66
C GLY A 60 -15.72 17.50 0.43
N HIS A 61 -15.80 16.21 0.09
CA HIS A 61 -16.01 15.13 1.06
C HIS A 61 -14.94 14.05 0.88
N HIS A 62 -14.60 13.38 1.97
CA HIS A 62 -13.72 12.21 1.92
C HIS A 62 -14.35 11.09 1.10
N VAL A 63 -13.55 10.47 0.23
CA VAL A 63 -13.95 9.29 -0.54
C VAL A 63 -12.83 8.24 -0.46
N ASP A 64 -13.25 7.01 -0.20
CA ASP A 64 -12.38 5.84 -0.15
C ASP A 64 -11.63 5.61 -1.48
N ALA A 65 -10.43 5.04 -1.38
CA ALA A 65 -9.64 4.61 -2.52
C ALA A 65 -10.24 3.40 -3.26
N SER A 66 -9.63 3.05 -4.39
CA SER A 66 -10.01 1.89 -5.19
C SER A 66 -9.65 0.58 -4.46
N GLY A 67 -10.65 -0.17 -4.03
CA GLY A 67 -10.43 -1.47 -3.39
C GLY A 67 -9.84 -2.53 -4.31
N SER A 68 -9.95 -2.36 -5.64
CA SER A 68 -9.34 -3.30 -6.60
C SER A 68 -7.83 -3.21 -6.61
N VAL A 69 -7.28 -1.99 -6.46
CA VAL A 69 -5.84 -1.74 -6.44
C VAL A 69 -5.24 -2.34 -5.17
N ASP A 70 -5.76 -1.93 -4.02
CA ASP A 70 -5.23 -2.38 -2.72
C ASP A 70 -5.36 -3.90 -2.55
N ARG A 71 -6.48 -4.51 -3.01
CA ARG A 71 -6.65 -5.96 -2.99
C ARG A 71 -5.61 -6.68 -3.86
N LYS A 72 -5.36 -6.21 -5.08
CA LYS A 72 -4.39 -6.83 -5.98
C LYS A 72 -2.97 -6.69 -5.46
N VAL A 73 -2.63 -5.58 -4.82
CA VAL A 73 -1.34 -5.39 -4.14
C VAL A 73 -1.19 -6.41 -3.00
N MET A 74 -2.19 -6.53 -2.14
CA MET A 74 -2.17 -7.52 -1.06
C MET A 74 -2.03 -8.96 -1.58
N GLN A 75 -2.75 -9.31 -2.64
CA GLN A 75 -2.62 -10.63 -3.29
C GLN A 75 -1.24 -10.85 -3.92
N ALA A 76 -0.61 -9.80 -4.45
CA ALA A 76 0.75 -9.90 -4.98
C ALA A 76 1.78 -10.12 -3.88
N LEU A 77 1.66 -9.41 -2.75
CA LEU A 77 2.51 -9.58 -1.57
C LEU A 77 2.31 -10.95 -0.89
N GLU A 78 1.10 -11.50 -0.96
CA GLU A 78 0.79 -12.85 -0.48
C GLU A 78 1.48 -13.92 -1.34
N LYS A 79 1.53 -13.75 -2.67
CA LYS A 79 2.22 -14.68 -3.58
C LYS A 79 3.72 -14.78 -3.35
N ILE A 80 4.34 -13.71 -2.86
CA ILE A 80 5.78 -13.69 -2.52
C ILE A 80 6.03 -14.01 -1.04
N ASN A 81 5.02 -14.53 -0.32
CA ASN A 81 5.10 -14.90 1.10
C ASN A 81 5.53 -13.77 2.05
N VAL A 82 5.23 -12.51 1.70
CA VAL A 82 5.43 -11.37 2.60
C VAL A 82 4.22 -11.18 3.54
N LEU A 83 3.02 -11.48 3.02
CA LEU A 83 1.77 -11.43 3.78
C LEU A 83 1.12 -12.81 3.83
N GLU A 84 0.39 -13.08 4.90
CA GLU A 84 -0.48 -14.24 5.04
C GLU A 84 -1.89 -13.81 5.47
N GLN A 85 -2.87 -14.68 5.21
CA GLN A 85 -4.23 -14.46 5.69
C GLN A 85 -4.30 -14.77 7.19
N ASP A 86 -4.97 -13.89 7.93
CA ASP A 86 -5.24 -14.09 9.34
C ASP A 86 -6.61 -14.79 9.45
N GLU A 87 -6.61 -16.09 9.72
CA GLU A 87 -7.84 -16.91 9.83
C GLU A 87 -8.64 -16.57 11.10
N ASP A 88 -7.97 -16.15 12.17
CA ASP A 88 -8.59 -15.90 13.47
C ASP A 88 -9.35 -14.57 13.51
N LYS A 89 -8.71 -13.51 12.98
CA LYS A 89 -9.24 -12.13 13.05
C LYS A 89 -9.76 -11.62 11.70
N GLY A 90 -9.49 -12.35 10.63
CA GLY A 90 -9.73 -11.90 9.26
C GLY A 90 -8.73 -10.84 8.81
N GLY A 91 -8.62 -10.67 7.50
CA GLY A 91 -7.68 -9.71 6.89
C GLY A 91 -6.35 -10.37 6.54
N ARG A 92 -5.27 -9.59 6.58
CA ARG A 92 -3.91 -10.06 6.34
C ARG A 92 -2.96 -9.55 7.41
N ARG A 93 -2.00 -10.40 7.76
CA ARG A 93 -0.90 -10.14 8.68
C ARG A 93 0.44 -10.32 7.96
N ILE A 94 1.50 -9.72 8.50
CA ILE A 94 2.86 -9.92 8.00
C ILE A 94 3.33 -11.34 8.39
N THR A 95 4.01 -12.02 7.47
CA THR A 95 4.66 -13.30 7.78
C THR A 95 5.97 -13.07 8.53
N GLN A 96 6.49 -14.13 9.18
CA GLN A 96 7.81 -14.05 9.82
C GLN A 96 8.94 -13.81 8.80
N SER A 97 8.84 -14.37 7.58
CA SER A 97 9.78 -14.08 6.49
C SER A 97 9.68 -12.63 6.03
N GLY A 98 8.46 -12.12 5.83
CA GLY A 98 8.22 -10.73 5.42
C GLY A 98 8.72 -9.72 6.45
N GLN A 99 8.57 -10.03 7.75
CA GLN A 99 9.15 -9.22 8.82
C GLN A 99 10.67 -9.17 8.73
N ARG A 100 11.33 -10.33 8.60
CA ARG A 100 12.80 -10.38 8.48
C ARG A 100 13.32 -9.60 7.26
N ASP A 101 12.64 -9.70 6.13
CA ASP A 101 13.05 -9.00 4.91
C ASP A 101 12.87 -7.48 5.05
N LEU A 102 11.78 -7.03 5.66
CA LEU A 102 11.57 -5.60 5.95
C LEU A 102 12.62 -5.06 6.93
N ASP A 103 12.94 -5.81 7.98
CA ASP A 103 13.95 -5.42 8.97
C ASP A 103 15.35 -5.35 8.33
N ARG A 104 15.69 -6.28 7.43
CA ARG A 104 16.94 -6.23 6.66
C ARG A 104 17.02 -5.01 5.75
N ILE A 105 15.95 -4.70 5.00
CA ILE A 105 15.91 -3.53 4.11
C ILE A 105 16.03 -2.23 4.91
N ALA A 106 15.40 -2.17 6.09
CA ALA A 106 15.51 -1.02 6.98
C ALA A 106 16.96 -0.80 7.42
N MET A 107 17.68 -1.85 7.80
CA MET A 107 19.11 -1.76 8.16
C MET A 107 19.95 -1.24 6.99
N THR A 108 19.77 -1.80 5.79
CA THR A 108 20.50 -1.36 4.59
C THR A 108 20.21 0.10 4.21
N THR A 109 18.98 0.59 4.44
CA THR A 109 18.64 1.98 4.14
C THR A 109 19.30 2.93 5.15
N LEU A 110 19.39 2.53 6.42
CA LEU A 110 20.09 3.32 7.44
C LEU A 110 21.60 3.41 7.15
N GLU A 111 22.23 2.28 6.78
CA GLU A 111 23.65 2.26 6.40
C GLU A 111 23.93 3.19 5.21
N ALA A 112 23.05 3.18 4.20
CA ALA A 112 23.18 4.06 3.04
C ALA A 112 22.99 5.56 3.38
N GLU A 113 22.06 5.88 4.29
CA GLU A 113 21.87 7.26 4.77
C GLU A 113 23.11 7.75 5.55
N GLU A 114 23.74 6.88 6.35
CA GLU A 114 24.97 7.20 7.08
C GLU A 114 26.17 7.42 6.13
N GLU A 115 26.29 6.65 5.05
CA GLU A 115 27.32 6.82 4.01
C GLU A 115 27.14 8.11 3.19
N ASP A 116 25.90 8.55 2.94
CA ASP A 116 25.60 9.78 2.21
C ASP A 116 25.85 11.06 3.05
N ASP A 117 25.80 10.93 4.38
CA ASP A 117 26.04 12.01 5.34
C ASP A 117 27.54 12.19 5.72
N GLU A 118 28.40 11.20 5.42
CA GLU A 118 29.88 11.27 5.53
C GLU A 118 30.56 11.92 4.32
#